data_AF-A0A7Y3X9S5-F1
#
_entry.id   AF-A0A7Y3X9S5-F1
#
_cell.length_a   1.000
_cell.length_b   1.000
_cell.length_c   1.000
_cell.angle_alpha   90.00
_cell.angle_beta   90.00
_cell.angle_gamma   90.00
#
_symmetry.space_group_name_H-M   'P 1'
#
loop_
_entity.id
_entity.type
_entity.pdbx_description
1 polymer ?
#
loop_
_entity_poly.entity_id
_entity_poly.type
_entity_poly.pdbx_seq_one_letter_code
_entity_poly.pdbx_strand_id
1 'polypeptide(L)'
;MVSVAFSDKYFESLLALEPKEQSQANKAVMQFQQDPQHPGLHYEKLTAFKDSKLRSIRANQDVRIILAAAEKEDLYLMLYVDHHEQAYTWAAKRKVEINPNTGSLQVFTVEETTLAAEAADTNSHQQQPGLFDAIRDRQLLQLGVPDDALALVRGMAIEADLETARVNEQLPPDAYEGLFMLMAGASFEEAYNETVTAAPPSVDTNDFATALARPESQAHFAVADNETALQEVLNQSIEKWRVFLHPAQRRLANGKKNGPVRVLGGAGTGKTVVAMHRAKWLAENAATDDSKVLFTTFTRNLATDIQQNLNKICRQEALERIEVINLDAWVVNFLKKSAMTTGC
;
A
#
# COMPACT_ATOMS: atom_id res chain seq x y z
N MET A 1 16.03 -10.11 21.68
CA MET A 1 15.63 -9.34 20.50
C MET A 1 14.45 -10.05 19.88
N VAL A 2 13.40 -9.32 19.55
CA VAL A 2 12.17 -9.86 18.99
C VAL A 2 12.15 -9.68 17.48
N SER A 3 11.33 -10.47 16.79
CA SER A 3 11.09 -10.29 15.37
C SER A 3 10.04 -9.20 15.16
N VAL A 4 10.28 -8.31 14.21
CA VAL A 4 9.30 -7.28 13.83
C VAL A 4 8.98 -7.38 12.35
N ALA A 5 7.72 -7.17 12.00
CA ALA A 5 7.31 -6.99 10.61
C ALA A 5 6.56 -5.67 10.46
N PHE A 6 6.52 -5.13 9.26
CA PHE A 6 5.90 -3.84 8.97
C PHE A 6 4.86 -4.01 7.88
N SER A 7 3.65 -3.51 8.13
CA SER A 7 2.67 -3.37 7.06
C SER A 7 3.08 -2.24 6.11
N ASP A 8 2.55 -2.32 4.90
CA ASP A 8 2.59 -1.21 3.95
C ASP A 8 2.06 0.10 4.57
N LYS A 9 0.92 -0.02 5.27
CA LYS A 9 0.22 1.10 5.91
C LYS A 9 1.06 1.82 6.97
N TYR A 10 1.92 1.11 7.69
CA TYR A 10 2.83 1.71 8.67
C TYR A 10 3.76 2.74 7.99
N PHE A 11 4.31 2.39 6.84
CA PHE A 11 5.22 3.29 6.14
C PHE A 11 4.48 4.44 5.47
N GLU A 12 3.29 4.19 4.90
CA GLU A 12 2.44 5.26 4.38
C GLU A 12 2.15 6.32 5.46
N SER A 13 1.78 5.88 6.66
CA SER A 13 1.45 6.80 7.76
C SER A 13 2.70 7.44 8.37
N LEU A 14 3.82 6.71 8.44
CA LEU A 14 5.12 7.26 8.86
C LEU A 14 5.52 8.44 7.96
N LEU A 15 5.39 8.30 6.64
CA LEU A 15 5.75 9.35 5.68
C LEU A 15 4.84 10.59 5.76
N ALA A 16 3.66 10.48 6.36
CA ALA A 16 2.76 11.61 6.58
C ALA A 16 3.16 12.47 7.80
N LEU A 17 3.99 11.94 8.71
CA LEU A 17 4.47 12.65 9.90
C LEU A 17 5.62 13.62 9.61
N GLU A 18 5.93 14.51 10.54
CA GLU A 18 7.10 15.40 10.41
C GLU A 18 8.42 14.60 10.45
N PRO A 19 9.50 15.07 9.79
CA PRO A 19 10.79 14.35 9.75
C PRO A 19 11.35 14.00 11.13
N LYS A 20 11.11 14.85 12.13
CA LYS A 20 11.51 14.60 13.52
C LYS A 20 10.72 13.43 14.13
N GLU A 21 9.42 13.39 13.89
CA GLU A 21 8.53 12.33 14.36
C GLU A 21 8.86 11.00 13.68
N GLN A 22 9.17 11.02 12.38
CA GLN A 22 9.65 9.86 11.64
C GLN A 22 10.91 9.26 12.28
N SER A 23 11.90 10.11 12.58
CA SER A 23 13.14 9.68 13.23
C SER A 23 12.88 9.09 14.64
N GLN A 24 11.95 9.69 15.39
CA GLN A 24 11.57 9.19 16.71
C GLN A 24 10.83 7.85 16.64
N ALA A 25 9.93 7.66 15.67
CA ALA A 25 9.24 6.40 15.43
C ALA A 25 10.23 5.28 15.06
N ASN A 26 11.15 5.54 14.13
CA ASN A 26 12.21 4.58 13.78
C ASN A 26 13.08 4.21 14.98
N LYS A 27 13.43 5.20 15.82
CA LYS A 27 14.17 4.96 17.07
C LYS A 27 13.38 4.09 18.04
N ALA A 28 12.09 4.35 18.21
CA ALA A 28 11.23 3.57 19.10
C ALA A 28 11.12 2.11 18.63
N VAL A 29 11.01 1.87 17.33
CA VAL A 29 11.02 0.52 16.76
C VAL A 29 12.36 -0.20 16.98
N MET A 30 13.50 0.48 16.76
CA MET A 30 14.81 -0.09 17.05
C MET A 30 14.98 -0.46 18.53
N GLN A 31 14.51 0.41 19.43
CA GLN A 31 14.50 0.13 20.87
C GLN A 31 13.57 -1.05 21.20
N PHE A 32 12.39 -1.11 20.59
CA PHE A 32 11.42 -2.17 20.81
C PHE A 32 11.95 -3.54 20.35
N GLN A 33 12.62 -3.60 19.19
CA GLN A 33 13.21 -4.84 18.69
C GLN A 33 14.24 -5.41 19.69
N GLN A 34 15.05 -4.53 20.30
CA GLN A 34 16.03 -4.91 21.30
C GLN A 34 15.37 -5.34 22.62
N ASP A 35 14.45 -4.52 23.13
CA ASP A 35 13.74 -4.73 24.40
C ASP A 35 12.29 -4.20 24.32
N PRO A 36 11.29 -5.10 24.13
CA PRO A 36 9.87 -4.72 24.11
C PRO A 36 9.37 -4.10 25.41
N GLN A 37 10.04 -4.36 26.54
CA GLN A 37 9.66 -3.86 27.86
C GLN A 37 10.41 -2.56 28.23
N HIS A 38 11.12 -1.95 27.27
CA HIS A 38 11.87 -0.73 27.50
C HIS A 38 10.95 0.37 28.09
N PRO A 39 11.26 0.95 29.27
CA PRO A 39 10.34 1.82 30.01
C PRO A 39 9.83 3.04 29.23
N GLY A 40 10.64 3.56 28.32
CA GLY A 40 10.28 4.72 27.49
C GLY A 40 9.24 4.44 26.40
N LEU A 41 8.98 3.17 26.08
CA LEU A 41 8.05 2.79 25.01
C LEU A 41 6.60 2.71 25.48
N HIS A 42 6.35 2.58 26.79
CA HIS A 42 5.01 2.41 27.35
C HIS A 42 4.18 1.40 26.55
N TYR A 43 4.69 0.16 26.48
CA TYR A 43 4.04 -0.92 25.76
C TYR A 43 2.72 -1.30 26.44
N GLU A 44 1.61 -1.03 25.76
CA GLU A 44 0.26 -1.11 26.32
C GLU A 44 -0.63 -2.05 25.49
N LYS A 45 -1.47 -2.85 26.19
CA LYS A 45 -2.48 -3.70 25.57
C LYS A 45 -3.80 -2.97 25.36
N LEU A 46 -4.34 -3.03 24.14
CA LEU A 46 -5.56 -2.32 23.76
C LEU A 46 -6.79 -3.20 23.99
N THR A 47 -7.15 -3.40 25.25
CA THR A 47 -8.18 -4.38 25.65
C THR A 47 -9.60 -4.03 25.20
N ALA A 48 -9.89 -2.75 24.95
CA ALA A 48 -11.23 -2.30 24.55
C ALA A 48 -11.50 -2.42 23.04
N PHE A 49 -10.52 -2.88 22.25
CA PHE A 49 -10.56 -2.82 20.80
C PHE A 49 -11.04 -4.15 20.19
N LYS A 50 -11.44 -4.12 18.91
CA LYS A 50 -12.02 -5.29 18.22
C LYS A 50 -11.09 -6.51 18.19
N ASP A 51 -9.77 -6.29 18.12
CA ASP A 51 -8.79 -7.37 18.16
C ASP A 51 -7.89 -7.32 19.39
N SER A 52 -7.90 -8.42 20.14
CA SER A 52 -7.12 -8.58 21.36
C SER A 52 -5.59 -8.64 21.16
N LYS A 53 -5.11 -8.79 19.92
CA LYS A 53 -3.68 -8.77 19.55
C LYS A 53 -3.11 -7.36 19.49
N LEU A 54 -3.96 -6.32 19.41
CA LEU A 54 -3.49 -4.95 19.25
C LEU A 54 -2.79 -4.43 20.51
N ARG A 55 -1.71 -3.71 20.28
CA ARG A 55 -0.87 -3.05 21.27
C ARG A 55 -0.48 -1.67 20.76
N SER A 56 0.00 -0.84 21.67
CA SER A 56 0.51 0.50 21.37
C SER A 56 1.86 0.69 22.02
N ILE A 57 2.77 1.37 21.34
CA ILE A 57 4.00 1.92 21.92
C ILE A 57 4.11 3.42 21.58
N ARG A 58 4.88 4.14 22.38
CA ARG A 58 5.15 5.57 22.22
C ARG A 58 6.43 5.79 21.45
N ALA A 59 6.34 6.63 20.42
CA ALA A 59 7.52 7.20 19.78
C ALA A 59 7.97 8.51 20.46
N ASN A 60 6.99 9.31 20.91
CA ASN A 60 7.20 10.50 21.72
C ASN A 60 5.96 10.77 22.60
N GLN A 61 5.78 12.00 23.09
CA GLN A 61 4.62 12.35 23.93
C GLN A 61 3.27 12.14 23.23
N ASP A 62 3.19 12.38 21.93
CA ASP A 62 1.95 12.35 21.15
C ASP A 62 1.90 11.19 20.13
N VAL A 63 3.00 10.92 19.42
CA VAL A 63 3.04 9.89 18.39
C VAL A 63 2.99 8.49 19.00
N ARG A 64 2.10 7.65 18.45
CA ARG A 64 1.88 6.24 18.82
C ARG A 64 2.11 5.35 17.62
N ILE A 65 2.75 4.22 17.86
CA ILE A 65 2.85 3.11 16.91
C ILE A 65 1.88 2.03 17.38
N ILE A 66 0.95 1.66 16.50
CA ILE A 66 0.03 0.55 16.69
C ILE A 66 0.66 -0.69 16.09
N LEU A 67 0.64 -1.78 16.86
CA LEU A 67 1.15 -3.07 16.45
C LEU A 67 0.22 -4.20 16.84
N ALA A 68 0.33 -5.36 16.19
CA ALA A 68 -0.26 -6.61 16.64
C ALA A 68 0.84 -7.54 17.19
N ALA A 69 0.56 -8.18 18.32
CA ALA A 69 1.49 -9.10 18.97
C ALA A 69 1.08 -10.57 18.77
N ALA A 70 1.94 -11.33 18.11
CA ALA A 70 1.92 -12.79 18.10
C ALA A 70 2.87 -13.28 19.22
N GLU A 71 2.44 -13.13 20.47
CA GLU A 71 3.29 -13.30 21.67
C GLU A 71 3.91 -14.70 21.79
N LYS A 72 3.29 -15.74 21.23
CA LYS A 72 3.85 -17.11 21.24
C LYS A 72 5.07 -17.27 20.33
N GLU A 73 5.26 -16.35 19.38
CA GLU A 73 6.30 -16.40 18.36
C GLU A 73 7.34 -15.29 18.52
N ASP A 74 7.25 -14.48 19.59
CA ASP A 74 8.06 -13.26 19.77
C ASP A 74 8.05 -12.37 18.50
N LEU A 75 6.89 -12.31 17.83
CA LEU A 75 6.69 -11.60 16.57
C LEU A 75 5.70 -10.44 16.76
N TYR A 76 6.10 -9.27 16.27
CA TYR A 76 5.35 -8.03 16.43
C TYR A 76 5.17 -7.32 15.09
N LEU A 77 3.93 -7.14 14.67
CA LEU A 77 3.56 -6.52 13.41
C LEU A 77 3.33 -5.04 13.61
N MET A 78 4.22 -4.15 13.17
CA MET A 78 4.02 -2.70 13.15
C MET A 78 3.01 -2.36 12.05
N LEU A 79 1.84 -1.86 12.43
CA LEU A 79 0.71 -1.72 11.51
C LEU A 79 0.43 -0.28 11.10
N TYR A 80 0.61 0.66 12.02
CA TYR A 80 0.25 2.07 11.82
C TYR A 80 1.02 2.96 12.79
N VAL A 81 1.28 4.21 12.40
CA VAL A 81 1.88 5.22 13.25
C VAL A 81 1.24 6.58 12.98
N ASP A 82 0.83 7.28 14.05
CA ASP A 82 0.14 8.56 13.96
C ASP A 82 0.15 9.29 15.31
N HIS A 83 -0.41 10.50 15.37
CA HIS A 83 -0.72 11.19 16.62
C HIS A 83 -1.75 10.40 17.44
N HIS A 84 -1.74 10.62 18.76
CA HIS A 84 -2.35 9.73 19.74
C HIS A 84 -3.80 9.34 19.40
N GLU A 85 -4.66 10.34 19.23
CA GLU A 85 -6.09 10.12 19.00
C GLU A 85 -6.37 9.42 17.67
N GLN A 86 -5.63 9.78 16.62
CA GLN A 86 -5.80 9.26 15.27
C GLN A 86 -5.33 7.80 15.21
N ALA A 87 -4.20 7.50 15.84
CA ALA A 87 -3.68 6.13 15.97
C ALA A 87 -4.69 5.21 16.67
N TYR A 88 -5.28 5.67 17.79
CA TYR A 88 -6.28 4.89 18.51
C TYR A 88 -7.61 4.77 17.76
N THR A 89 -8.06 5.83 17.10
CA THR A 89 -9.27 5.81 16.27
C THR A 89 -9.14 4.80 15.13
N TRP A 90 -7.98 4.80 14.46
CA TRP A 90 -7.67 3.82 13.42
C TRP A 90 -7.70 2.40 13.99
N ALA A 91 -6.98 2.15 15.08
CA ALA A 91 -6.82 0.83 15.68
C ALA A 91 -8.11 0.24 16.26
N ALA A 92 -9.01 1.07 16.80
CA ALA A 92 -10.24 0.63 17.47
C ALA A 92 -11.14 -0.25 16.60
N LYS A 93 -11.09 -0.05 15.28
CA LYS A 93 -11.94 -0.75 14.31
C LYS A 93 -11.25 -1.93 13.62
N ARG A 94 -9.99 -2.27 13.94
CA ARG A 94 -9.22 -3.24 13.13
C ARG A 94 -9.20 -4.64 13.70
N LYS A 95 -9.20 -5.60 12.78
CA LYS A 95 -8.83 -7.00 13.02
C LYS A 95 -7.54 -7.35 12.30
N VAL A 96 -6.81 -8.28 12.90
CA VAL A 96 -5.55 -8.84 12.40
C VAL A 96 -5.62 -10.34 12.54
N GLU A 97 -5.70 -11.04 11.43
CA GLU A 97 -5.90 -12.49 11.42
C GLU A 97 -5.24 -13.15 10.23
N ILE A 98 -5.05 -14.46 10.34
CA ILE A 98 -4.63 -15.31 9.23
C ILE A 98 -5.91 -15.85 8.60
N ASN A 99 -6.09 -15.58 7.31
CA ASN A 99 -7.26 -16.05 6.59
C ASN A 99 -7.26 -17.59 6.52
N PRO A 100 -8.34 -18.28 6.93
CA PRO A 100 -8.34 -19.74 6.99
C PRO A 100 -8.34 -20.44 5.62
N ASN A 101 -8.68 -19.73 4.54
CA ASN A 101 -8.76 -20.30 3.19
C ASN A 101 -7.48 -20.04 2.38
N THR A 102 -6.92 -18.84 2.48
CA THR A 102 -5.72 -18.44 1.72
C THR A 102 -4.45 -18.55 2.56
N GLY A 103 -4.55 -18.55 3.88
CA GLY A 103 -3.44 -18.49 4.82
C GLY A 103 -2.70 -17.16 4.85
N SER A 104 -3.18 -16.14 4.12
CA SER A 104 -2.60 -14.81 4.11
C SER A 104 -2.85 -14.09 5.44
N LEU A 105 -1.88 -13.29 5.88
CA LEU A 105 -2.05 -12.36 6.99
C LEU A 105 -2.83 -11.14 6.51
N GLN A 106 -3.97 -10.87 7.15
CA GLN A 106 -4.90 -9.82 6.76
C GLN A 106 -5.09 -8.80 7.88
N VAL A 107 -5.19 -7.53 7.48
CA VAL A 107 -5.52 -6.40 8.36
C VAL A 107 -6.65 -5.62 7.70
N PHE A 108 -7.79 -5.49 8.37
CA PHE A 108 -8.98 -4.86 7.80
C PHE A 108 -9.87 -4.22 8.86
N THR A 109 -10.72 -3.28 8.43
CA THR A 109 -11.72 -2.59 9.24
C THR A 109 -12.95 -3.46 9.41
N VAL A 110 -13.34 -3.67 10.67
CA VAL A 110 -14.64 -4.22 11.03
C VAL A 110 -15.50 -3.09 11.58
N GLU A 111 -16.55 -2.75 10.87
CA GLU A 111 -17.58 -1.84 11.36
C GLU A 111 -18.81 -2.64 11.78
N GLU A 112 -19.41 -2.28 12.91
CA GLU A 112 -20.71 -2.84 13.27
C GLU A 112 -21.73 -2.35 12.26
N THR A 113 -22.21 -3.28 11.46
CA THR A 113 -23.22 -3.03 10.47
C THR A 113 -24.54 -2.69 11.19
N THR A 114 -24.85 -1.40 11.39
CA THR A 114 -26.19 -0.95 11.81
C THR A 114 -27.22 -1.05 10.68
N LEU A 115 -26.99 -1.89 9.66
CA LEU A 115 -27.89 -2.05 8.50
C LEU A 115 -29.13 -2.91 8.80
N ALA A 116 -29.43 -3.19 10.06
CA ALA A 116 -30.67 -3.88 10.46
C ALA A 116 -31.87 -2.93 10.64
N ALA A 117 -31.71 -1.60 10.55
CA ALA A 117 -32.78 -0.67 10.92
C ALA A 117 -33.31 0.25 9.79
N GLU A 118 -32.65 0.38 8.63
CA GLU A 118 -33.08 1.34 7.59
C GLU A 118 -33.52 0.68 6.26
N ALA A 119 -33.35 -0.64 6.10
CA ALA A 119 -33.80 -1.37 4.91
C ALA A 119 -35.29 -1.73 4.89
N ALA A 120 -36.10 -1.20 5.82
CA ALA A 120 -37.54 -1.44 5.87
C ALA A 120 -38.38 -0.43 5.07
N ASP A 121 -37.80 0.67 4.58
CA ASP A 121 -38.54 1.69 3.84
C ASP A 121 -37.76 2.17 2.61
N THR A 122 -37.87 1.45 1.49
CA THR A 122 -38.01 2.09 0.18
C THR A 122 -38.48 1.11 -0.89
N ASN A 123 -39.58 1.48 -1.52
CA ASN A 123 -40.31 0.74 -2.54
C ASN A 123 -39.50 0.49 -3.83
N SER A 124 -39.59 -0.76 -4.30
CA SER A 124 -39.71 -1.18 -5.71
C SER A 124 -39.04 -0.31 -6.79
N HIS A 125 -37.78 -0.63 -7.11
CA HIS A 125 -37.24 -0.57 -8.47
C HIS A 125 -36.72 -1.97 -8.81
N GLN A 126 -36.81 -2.41 -10.08
CA GLN A 126 -36.33 -3.72 -10.55
C GLN A 126 -34.95 -4.02 -9.95
N GLN A 127 -34.89 -4.96 -8.99
CA GLN A 127 -33.66 -5.31 -8.29
C GLN A 127 -32.72 -5.93 -9.33
N GLN A 128 -31.78 -5.14 -9.84
CA GLN A 128 -30.60 -5.70 -10.48
C GLN A 128 -29.91 -6.59 -9.44
N PRO A 129 -29.45 -7.79 -9.82
CA PRO A 129 -28.69 -8.61 -8.90
C PRO A 129 -27.47 -7.83 -8.40
N GLY A 130 -27.14 -7.97 -7.11
CA GLY A 130 -25.94 -7.40 -6.52
C GLY A 130 -24.68 -7.91 -7.23
N LEU A 131 -23.57 -7.18 -7.09
CA LEU A 131 -22.32 -7.46 -7.81
C LEU A 131 -21.84 -8.90 -7.66
N PHE A 132 -22.07 -9.50 -6.49
CA PHE A 132 -21.55 -10.82 -6.13
C PHE A 132 -22.64 -11.87 -5.87
N ASP A 133 -23.91 -11.60 -6.20
CA ASP A 133 -25.03 -12.50 -5.94
C ASP A 133 -24.89 -13.87 -6.62
N ALA A 134 -24.24 -13.91 -7.79
CA ALA A 134 -23.99 -15.13 -8.53
C ALA A 134 -22.87 -16.01 -7.93
N ILE A 135 -22.07 -15.47 -7.02
CA ILE A 135 -20.91 -16.13 -6.42
C ILE A 135 -21.31 -16.66 -5.05
N ARG A 136 -20.97 -17.91 -4.72
CA ARG A 136 -21.33 -18.52 -3.41
C ARG A 136 -20.44 -17.99 -2.29
N ASP A 137 -20.93 -17.96 -1.05
CA ASP A 137 -20.13 -17.50 0.10
C ASP A 137 -18.81 -18.24 0.24
N ARG A 138 -18.83 -19.58 0.06
CA ARG A 138 -17.61 -20.39 0.06
C ARG A 138 -16.58 -19.92 -0.98
N GLN A 139 -17.03 -19.45 -2.14
CA GLN A 139 -16.13 -18.94 -3.18
C GLN A 139 -15.56 -17.57 -2.80
N LEU A 140 -16.37 -16.69 -2.18
CA LEU A 140 -15.89 -15.41 -1.66
C LEU A 140 -14.84 -15.62 -0.55
N LEU A 141 -15.10 -16.55 0.37
CA LEU A 141 -14.14 -16.95 1.41
C LEU A 141 -12.85 -17.51 0.80
N GLN A 142 -12.94 -18.31 -0.27
CA GLN A 142 -11.78 -18.84 -0.99
C GLN A 142 -10.96 -17.77 -1.69
N LEU A 143 -11.57 -16.64 -2.08
CA LEU A 143 -10.86 -15.46 -2.61
C LEU A 143 -10.23 -14.59 -1.51
N GLY A 144 -10.28 -15.02 -0.24
CA GLY A 144 -9.67 -14.30 0.87
C GLY A 144 -10.61 -13.28 1.54
N VAL A 145 -11.90 -13.21 1.18
CA VAL A 145 -12.85 -12.37 1.92
C VAL A 145 -12.96 -12.88 3.36
N PRO A 146 -12.73 -12.04 4.39
CA PRO A 146 -12.95 -12.44 5.79
C PRO A 146 -14.42 -12.70 6.08
N ASP A 147 -14.72 -13.62 7.00
CA ASP A 147 -16.10 -13.92 7.42
C ASP A 147 -16.85 -12.65 7.89
N ASP A 148 -16.18 -11.76 8.64
CA ASP A 148 -16.77 -10.50 9.11
C ASP A 148 -17.15 -9.54 7.96
N ALA A 149 -16.52 -9.68 6.79
CA ALA A 149 -16.75 -8.82 5.63
C ALA A 149 -17.80 -9.40 4.65
N LEU A 150 -18.27 -10.64 4.84
CA LEU A 150 -19.23 -11.27 3.92
C LEU A 150 -20.52 -10.46 3.78
N ALA A 151 -21.07 -9.97 4.89
CA ALA A 151 -22.30 -9.17 4.86
C ALA A 151 -22.11 -7.85 4.07
N LEU A 152 -20.95 -7.22 4.21
CA LEU A 152 -20.59 -6.03 3.45
C LEU A 152 -20.51 -6.34 1.94
N VAL A 153 -19.81 -7.41 1.56
CA VAL A 153 -19.67 -7.84 0.16
C VAL A 153 -21.03 -8.19 -0.46
N ARG A 154 -21.90 -8.85 0.30
CA ARG A 154 -23.28 -9.17 -0.12
C ARG A 154 -24.17 -7.94 -0.31
N GLY A 155 -23.86 -6.84 0.37
CA GLY A 155 -24.57 -5.57 0.23
C GLY A 155 -24.16 -4.75 -1.00
N MET A 156 -23.11 -5.14 -1.73
CA MET A 156 -22.57 -4.35 -2.84
C MET A 156 -23.43 -4.49 -4.11
N ALA A 157 -23.95 -3.36 -4.59
CA ALA A 157 -24.79 -3.29 -5.78
C ALA A 157 -24.06 -2.67 -6.98
N ILE A 158 -23.10 -1.76 -6.73
CA ILE A 158 -22.39 -1.02 -7.78
C ILE A 158 -20.88 -0.98 -7.53
N GLU A 159 -20.11 -0.72 -8.59
CA GLU A 159 -18.62 -0.65 -8.53
C GLU A 159 -18.12 0.31 -7.43
N ALA A 160 -18.85 1.42 -7.19
CA ALA A 160 -18.50 2.39 -6.16
C ALA A 160 -18.53 1.82 -4.73
N ASP A 161 -19.34 0.79 -4.47
CA ASP A 161 -19.42 0.15 -3.15
C ASP A 161 -18.12 -0.62 -2.85
N LEU A 162 -17.60 -1.35 -3.85
CA LEU A 162 -16.35 -2.09 -3.76
C LEU A 162 -15.16 -1.14 -3.54
N GLU A 163 -15.12 -0.03 -4.29
CA GLU A 163 -14.06 0.97 -4.13
C GLU A 163 -14.14 1.69 -2.78
N THR A 164 -15.35 1.95 -2.28
CA THR A 164 -15.55 2.54 -0.95
C THR A 164 -15.08 1.60 0.15
N ALA A 165 -15.38 0.30 0.04
CA ALA A 165 -14.87 -0.71 0.97
C ALA A 165 -13.34 -0.79 0.95
N ARG A 166 -12.71 -0.65 -0.22
CA ARG A 166 -11.25 -0.58 -0.35
C ARG A 166 -10.66 0.65 0.32
N VAL A 167 -11.22 1.84 0.06
CA VAL A 167 -10.74 3.12 0.61
C VAL A 167 -10.89 3.16 2.13
N ASN A 168 -11.98 2.60 2.65
CA ASN A 168 -12.23 2.47 4.09
C ASN A 168 -11.47 1.28 4.72
N GLU A 169 -10.66 0.57 3.94
CA GLU A 169 -9.88 -0.59 4.35
C GLU A 169 -10.74 -1.70 4.99
N GLN A 170 -12.03 -1.77 4.62
CA GLN A 170 -12.98 -2.78 5.07
C GLN A 170 -12.77 -4.14 4.39
N LEU A 171 -11.93 -4.19 3.36
CA LEU A 171 -11.50 -5.39 2.67
C LEU A 171 -9.96 -5.48 2.69
N PRO A 172 -9.40 -6.67 2.99
CA PRO A 172 -8.00 -6.95 2.72
C PRO A 172 -7.63 -6.73 1.23
N PRO A 173 -6.40 -6.32 0.90
CA PRO A 173 -5.99 -6.07 -0.48
C PRO A 173 -6.15 -7.28 -1.42
N ASP A 174 -5.76 -8.48 -0.96
CA ASP A 174 -5.88 -9.75 -1.68
C ASP A 174 -7.34 -10.10 -1.99
N ALA A 175 -8.23 -9.91 -1.01
CA ALA A 175 -9.68 -10.09 -1.20
C ALA A 175 -10.26 -9.09 -2.20
N TYR A 176 -9.85 -7.82 -2.12
CA TYR A 176 -10.28 -6.78 -3.04
C TYR A 176 -9.89 -7.11 -4.48
N GLU A 177 -8.68 -7.60 -4.73
CA GLU A 177 -8.22 -7.98 -6.08
C GLU A 177 -9.12 -9.06 -6.69
N GLY A 178 -9.45 -10.10 -5.93
CA GLY A 178 -10.35 -11.17 -6.40
C GLY A 178 -11.76 -10.66 -6.71
N LEU A 179 -12.32 -9.84 -5.82
CA LEU A 179 -13.64 -9.22 -6.02
C LEU A 179 -13.65 -8.26 -7.23
N PHE A 180 -12.56 -7.52 -7.44
CA PHE A 180 -12.42 -6.64 -8.60
C PHE A 180 -12.41 -7.41 -9.90
N MET A 181 -11.73 -8.56 -9.97
CA MET A 181 -11.72 -9.41 -11.16
C MET A 181 -13.11 -9.98 -11.47
N LEU A 182 -13.83 -10.46 -10.45
CA LEU A 182 -15.21 -10.93 -10.59
C LEU A 182 -16.13 -9.82 -11.11
N MET A 183 -16.03 -8.62 -10.54
CA MET A 183 -16.79 -7.44 -10.96
C MET A 183 -16.46 -7.04 -12.40
N ALA A 184 -15.20 -7.19 -12.82
CA ALA A 184 -14.75 -6.97 -14.20
C ALA A 184 -15.20 -8.07 -15.19
N GLY A 185 -15.95 -9.08 -14.72
CA GLY A 185 -16.54 -10.14 -15.54
C GLY A 185 -15.71 -11.42 -15.64
N ALA A 186 -14.65 -11.57 -14.84
CA ALA A 186 -13.93 -12.82 -14.73
C ALA A 186 -14.79 -13.90 -14.05
N SER A 187 -14.60 -15.15 -14.44
CA SER A 187 -15.13 -16.30 -13.71
C SER A 187 -14.45 -16.45 -12.34
N PHE A 188 -15.08 -17.20 -11.44
CA PHE A 188 -14.45 -17.56 -10.16
C PHE A 188 -13.12 -18.28 -10.36
N GLU A 189 -13.02 -19.20 -11.31
CA GLU A 189 -11.79 -19.96 -11.55
C GLU A 189 -10.65 -19.05 -12.03
N GLU A 190 -10.93 -18.08 -12.90
CA GLU A 190 -9.95 -17.10 -13.35
C GLU A 190 -9.49 -16.18 -12.21
N ALA A 191 -10.44 -15.64 -11.44
CA ALA A 191 -10.11 -14.79 -10.29
C ALA A 191 -9.28 -15.56 -9.25
N TYR A 192 -9.69 -16.79 -8.93
CA TYR A 192 -9.01 -17.63 -7.94
C TYR A 192 -7.58 -18.00 -8.36
N ASN A 193 -7.38 -18.41 -9.62
CA ASN A 193 -6.06 -18.81 -10.10
C ASN A 193 -5.07 -17.63 -10.22
N GLU A 194 -5.58 -16.40 -10.41
CA GLU A 194 -4.73 -15.21 -10.47
C GLU A 194 -4.37 -14.70 -9.07
N THR A 195 -5.30 -14.74 -8.11
CA THR A 195 -5.08 -14.15 -6.78
C THR A 195 -4.56 -15.14 -5.74
N VAL A 196 -4.84 -16.43 -5.90
CA VAL A 196 -4.40 -17.48 -4.97
C VAL A 196 -3.30 -18.29 -5.65
N THR A 197 -2.05 -17.97 -5.35
CA THR A 197 -0.90 -18.59 -6.04
C THR A 197 -0.79 -20.08 -5.70
N ALA A 198 -1.07 -20.46 -4.45
CA ALA A 198 -1.10 -21.84 -4.01
C ALA A 198 -2.08 -22.03 -2.84
N ALA A 199 -3.17 -22.73 -3.10
CA ALA A 199 -4.14 -23.10 -2.06
C ALA A 199 -3.49 -24.02 -1.01
N PRO A 200 -3.41 -23.62 0.27
CA PRO A 200 -2.84 -24.48 1.29
C PRO A 200 -3.76 -25.67 1.60
N PRO A 201 -3.22 -26.89 1.83
CA PRO A 201 -4.03 -28.05 2.21
C PRO A 201 -4.68 -27.88 3.59
N SER A 202 -4.04 -27.13 4.47
CA SER A 202 -4.54 -26.70 5.77
C SER A 202 -3.85 -25.42 6.20
N VAL A 203 -4.54 -24.56 6.95
CA VAL A 203 -4.01 -23.32 7.50
C VAL A 203 -4.08 -23.41 9.03
N ASP A 204 -2.95 -23.22 9.71
CA ASP A 204 -2.95 -22.91 11.14
C ASP A 204 -3.11 -21.40 11.31
N THR A 205 -4.25 -20.98 11.83
CA THR A 205 -4.58 -19.56 12.02
C THR A 205 -3.87 -18.92 13.22
N ASN A 206 -2.99 -19.66 13.90
CA ASN A 206 -2.14 -19.14 14.97
C ASN A 206 -0.66 -19.08 14.61
N ASP A 207 -0.25 -19.56 13.42
CA ASP A 207 1.15 -19.56 12.96
C ASP A 207 1.43 -18.35 12.05
N PHE A 208 1.74 -17.22 12.69
CA PHE A 208 1.96 -15.94 12.02
C PHE A 208 3.27 -15.92 11.22
N ALA A 209 4.29 -16.62 11.68
CA ALA A 209 5.55 -16.79 10.95
C ALA A 209 5.32 -17.47 9.60
N THR A 210 4.57 -18.57 9.55
CA THR A 210 4.23 -19.23 8.29
C THR A 210 3.33 -18.36 7.41
N ALA A 211 2.36 -17.65 8.00
CA ALA A 211 1.51 -16.72 7.23
C ALA A 211 2.33 -15.59 6.58
N LEU A 212 3.24 -14.94 7.33
CA LEU A 212 4.12 -13.89 6.81
C LEU A 212 5.08 -14.38 5.72
N ALA A 213 5.47 -15.66 5.74
CA ALA A 213 6.34 -16.23 4.71
C ALA A 213 5.64 -16.43 3.36
N ARG A 214 4.30 -16.29 3.30
CA ARG A 214 3.55 -16.48 2.05
C ARG A 214 3.70 -15.30 1.10
N PRO A 215 3.71 -15.54 -0.23
CA PRO A 215 3.80 -14.49 -1.24
C PRO A 215 2.76 -13.38 -1.07
N GLU A 216 1.52 -13.73 -0.76
CA GLU A 216 0.40 -12.81 -0.58
C GLU A 216 0.63 -11.88 0.63
N SER A 217 1.26 -12.39 1.70
CA SER A 217 1.60 -11.57 2.86
C SER A 217 2.85 -10.73 2.61
N GLN A 218 3.87 -11.28 1.95
CA GLN A 218 5.09 -10.54 1.60
C GLN A 218 4.85 -9.40 0.59
N ALA A 219 3.73 -9.43 -0.14
CA ALA A 219 3.30 -8.32 -0.97
C ALA A 219 2.99 -7.06 -0.15
N HIS A 220 2.56 -7.23 1.10
CA HIS A 220 2.06 -6.15 1.98
C HIS A 220 2.79 -6.02 3.32
N PHE A 221 3.71 -6.95 3.61
CA PHE A 221 4.50 -6.98 4.82
C PHE A 221 5.99 -7.15 4.54
N ALA A 222 6.81 -6.37 5.23
CA ALA A 222 8.26 -6.52 5.26
C ALA A 222 8.71 -7.06 6.62
N VAL A 223 9.45 -8.18 6.65
CA VAL A 223 9.91 -8.83 7.88
C VAL A 223 11.36 -8.42 8.19
N ALA A 224 11.63 -8.11 9.45
CA ALA A 224 12.95 -7.82 9.98
C ALA A 224 13.20 -8.63 11.27
N ASP A 225 13.96 -9.71 11.13
CA ASP A 225 14.28 -10.66 12.21
C ASP A 225 15.51 -10.27 13.04
N ASN A 226 16.28 -9.28 12.60
CA ASN A 226 17.47 -8.79 13.29
C ASN A 226 17.68 -7.28 13.03
N GLU A 227 18.69 -6.69 13.70
CA GLU A 227 18.97 -5.25 13.61
C GLU A 227 19.41 -4.81 12.21
N THR A 228 20.23 -5.59 11.50
CA THR A 228 20.66 -5.28 10.13
C THR A 228 19.46 -5.34 9.17
N ALA A 229 18.68 -6.40 9.24
CA ALA A 229 17.44 -6.55 8.48
C ALA A 229 16.46 -5.41 8.79
N LEU A 230 16.38 -4.97 10.05
CA LEU A 230 15.54 -3.83 10.44
C LEU A 230 16.01 -2.54 9.79
N GLN A 231 17.30 -2.22 9.84
CA GLN A 231 17.84 -1.03 9.17
C GLN A 231 17.61 -1.09 7.66
N GLU A 232 17.79 -2.25 7.04
CA GLU A 232 17.48 -2.46 5.64
C GLU A 232 16.01 -2.25 5.34
N VAL A 233 15.09 -2.82 6.12
CA VAL A 233 13.64 -2.67 5.92
C VAL A 233 13.21 -1.22 6.12
N LEU A 234 13.68 -0.52 7.15
CA LEU A 234 13.35 0.89 7.38
C LEU A 234 13.87 1.79 6.24
N ASN A 235 15.09 1.54 5.75
CA ASN A 235 15.67 2.31 4.64
C ASN A 235 15.00 1.96 3.30
N GLN A 236 14.94 0.67 2.95
CA GLN A 236 14.38 0.19 1.69
C GLN A 236 12.90 0.52 1.59
N SER A 237 12.12 0.42 2.67
CA SER A 237 10.69 0.67 2.59
C SER A 237 10.42 2.15 2.35
N ILE A 238 11.05 3.08 3.08
CA ILE A 238 10.95 4.53 2.81
C ILE A 238 11.35 4.83 1.36
N GLU A 239 12.39 4.19 0.83
CA GLU A 239 12.81 4.36 -0.56
C GLU A 239 11.86 3.72 -1.58
N LYS A 240 11.30 2.55 -1.29
CA LYS A 240 10.35 1.79 -2.11
C LYS A 240 9.03 2.55 -2.22
N TRP A 241 8.53 3.13 -1.13
CA TRP A 241 7.31 3.95 -1.10
C TRP A 241 7.41 5.21 -1.95
N ARG A 242 8.58 5.87 -1.98
CA ARG A 242 8.82 7.05 -2.84
C ARG A 242 8.73 6.73 -4.34
N VAL A 243 8.86 5.46 -4.72
CA VAL A 243 8.87 5.01 -6.11
C VAL A 243 7.80 3.97 -6.43
N PHE A 244 6.94 3.59 -5.49
CA PHE A 244 5.93 2.55 -5.67
C PHE A 244 4.79 3.03 -6.58
N LEU A 245 4.65 2.38 -7.74
CA LEU A 245 3.52 2.63 -8.65
C LEU A 245 2.39 1.65 -8.35
N HIS A 246 1.32 2.16 -7.75
CA HIS A 246 0.12 1.38 -7.47
C HIS A 246 -0.41 0.68 -8.75
N PRO A 247 -0.88 -0.59 -8.69
CA PRO A 247 -1.36 -1.33 -9.86
C PRO A 247 -2.38 -0.56 -10.73
N ALA A 248 -3.36 0.10 -10.10
CA ALA A 248 -4.35 0.96 -10.78
C ALA A 248 -3.73 2.11 -11.62
N GLN A 249 -2.53 2.57 -11.27
CA GLN A 249 -1.82 3.63 -11.98
C GLN A 249 -0.95 3.12 -13.14
N ARG A 250 -0.73 1.79 -13.24
CA ARG A 250 0.08 1.19 -14.32
C ARG A 250 -0.47 1.52 -15.70
N ARG A 251 -1.79 1.60 -15.86
CA ARG A 251 -2.43 2.01 -17.12
C ARG A 251 -2.03 3.43 -17.53
N LEU A 252 -1.73 4.34 -16.60
CA LEU A 252 -1.32 5.70 -16.92
C LEU A 252 0.17 5.75 -17.32
N ALA A 253 1.02 5.00 -16.61
CA ALA A 253 2.45 4.94 -16.86
C ALA A 253 2.82 4.14 -18.12
N ASN A 254 2.15 3.01 -18.38
CA ASN A 254 2.56 2.04 -19.40
C ASN A 254 1.77 2.18 -20.72
N GLY A 255 2.33 1.60 -21.78
CA GLY A 255 1.71 1.48 -23.10
C GLY A 255 1.83 2.73 -23.98
N LYS A 256 1.68 2.56 -25.29
CA LYS A 256 1.64 3.68 -26.23
C LYS A 256 0.36 4.50 -26.01
N LYS A 257 0.48 5.83 -26.02
CA LYS A 257 -0.64 6.77 -25.89
C LYS A 257 -0.78 7.52 -27.20
N ASN A 258 -2.01 7.65 -27.70
CA ASN A 258 -2.29 8.36 -28.93
C ASN A 258 -2.43 9.86 -28.62
N GLY A 259 -1.28 10.55 -28.58
CA GLY A 259 -1.22 11.99 -28.36
C GLY A 259 -1.02 12.42 -26.90
N PRO A 260 -1.23 13.72 -26.59
CA PRO A 260 -1.01 14.29 -25.28
C PRO A 260 -1.93 13.66 -24.20
N VAL A 261 -1.37 13.39 -23.03
CA VAL A 261 -2.11 12.85 -21.88
C VAL A 261 -1.98 13.80 -20.69
N ARG A 262 -3.11 14.10 -20.05
CA ARG A 262 -3.16 14.88 -18.81
C ARG A 262 -3.57 13.98 -17.65
N VAL A 263 -2.79 13.98 -16.59
CA VAL A 263 -3.10 13.26 -15.33
C VAL A 263 -3.50 14.29 -14.28
N LEU A 264 -4.69 14.13 -13.72
CA LEU A 264 -5.22 14.97 -12.63
C LEU A 264 -5.32 14.13 -11.35
N GLY A 265 -5.13 14.77 -10.21
CA GLY A 265 -5.24 14.13 -8.90
C GLY A 265 -4.88 15.10 -7.77
N GLY A 266 -5.48 14.90 -6.60
CA GLY A 266 -5.22 15.71 -5.40
C GLY A 266 -3.78 15.63 -4.90
N ALA A 267 -3.41 16.42 -3.89
CA ALA A 267 -2.12 16.26 -3.23
C ALA A 267 -1.95 14.82 -2.72
N GLY A 268 -0.73 14.26 -2.79
CA GLY A 268 -0.45 12.90 -2.30
C GLY A 268 -0.88 11.74 -3.20
N THR A 269 -1.63 11.95 -4.29
CA THR A 269 -2.14 10.83 -5.14
C THR A 269 -1.10 10.19 -6.09
N GLY A 270 0.19 10.27 -5.78
CA GLY A 270 1.24 9.59 -6.56
C GLY A 270 1.51 10.13 -7.98
N LYS A 271 1.02 11.32 -8.36
CA LYS A 271 1.22 11.88 -9.73
C LYS A 271 2.69 11.89 -10.18
N THR A 272 3.58 12.30 -9.29
CA THR A 272 5.02 12.32 -9.56
C THR A 272 5.56 10.91 -9.80
N VAL A 273 5.06 9.92 -9.05
CA VAL A 273 5.43 8.51 -9.25
C VAL A 273 4.94 8.00 -10.59
N VAL A 274 3.70 8.29 -10.98
CA VAL A 274 3.18 7.98 -12.32
C VAL A 274 4.05 8.58 -13.41
N ALA A 275 4.46 9.84 -13.26
CA ALA A 275 5.33 10.50 -14.23
C ALA A 275 6.72 9.84 -14.32
N MET A 276 7.31 9.45 -13.19
CA MET A 276 8.62 8.77 -13.16
C MET A 276 8.55 7.41 -13.87
N HIS A 277 7.52 6.62 -13.57
CA HIS A 277 7.31 5.33 -14.25
C HIS A 277 6.94 5.51 -15.72
N ARG A 278 6.26 6.59 -16.09
CA ARG A 278 6.01 6.93 -17.49
C ARG A 278 7.32 7.23 -18.22
N ALA A 279 8.21 8.01 -17.61
CA ALA A 279 9.50 8.33 -18.18
C ALA A 279 10.37 7.07 -18.35
N LYS A 280 10.39 6.20 -17.33
CA LYS A 280 11.00 4.87 -17.42
C LYS A 280 10.44 4.05 -18.59
N TRP A 281 9.12 3.91 -18.68
CA TRP A 281 8.49 3.12 -19.74
C TRP A 281 8.83 3.67 -21.14
N LEU A 282 8.81 5.00 -21.31
CA LEU A 282 9.19 5.64 -22.57
C LEU A 282 10.67 5.40 -22.90
N ALA A 283 11.57 5.48 -21.92
CA ALA A 283 12.99 5.24 -22.14
C ALA A 283 13.30 3.78 -22.50
N GLU A 284 12.53 2.83 -21.97
CA GLU A 284 12.70 1.39 -22.23
C GLU A 284 12.03 0.94 -23.54
N ASN A 285 10.96 1.59 -23.98
CA ASN A 285 10.09 1.07 -25.06
C ASN A 285 9.95 1.99 -26.28
N ALA A 286 10.29 3.28 -26.16
CA ALA A 286 10.02 4.27 -27.21
C ALA A 286 11.25 5.11 -27.59
N ALA A 287 12.15 5.39 -26.64
CA ALA A 287 13.39 6.08 -26.92
C ALA A 287 14.36 5.19 -27.69
N THR A 288 14.96 5.75 -28.72
CA THR A 288 16.07 5.19 -29.49
C THR A 288 17.38 5.84 -29.05
N ASP A 289 18.52 5.37 -29.55
CA ASP A 289 19.82 5.96 -29.19
C ASP A 289 19.97 7.43 -29.65
N ASP A 290 19.15 7.86 -30.62
CA ASP A 290 19.09 9.23 -31.14
C ASP A 290 18.02 10.10 -30.43
N SER A 291 17.29 9.59 -29.44
CA SER A 291 16.21 10.33 -28.77
C SER A 291 16.24 10.19 -27.25
N LYS A 292 15.83 11.26 -26.56
CA LYS A 292 15.75 11.30 -25.10
C LYS A 292 14.36 11.64 -24.61
N VAL A 293 14.01 11.09 -23.45
CA VAL A 293 12.83 11.44 -22.69
C VAL A 293 13.16 12.61 -21.79
N LEU A 294 12.54 13.76 -22.02
CA LEU A 294 12.68 14.93 -21.16
C LEU A 294 11.66 14.87 -20.03
N PHE A 295 12.14 14.86 -18.79
CA PHE A 295 11.34 15.04 -17.59
C PHE A 295 11.59 16.44 -17.02
N THR A 296 10.58 17.31 -17.06
CA THR A 296 10.69 18.65 -16.45
C THR A 296 9.82 18.83 -15.22
N THR A 297 10.29 19.71 -14.34
CA THR A 297 9.58 20.12 -13.12
C THR A 297 9.87 21.58 -12.78
N PHE A 298 9.23 22.09 -11.74
CA PHE A 298 9.31 23.50 -11.37
C PHE A 298 10.62 23.86 -10.65
N THR A 299 10.98 23.12 -9.59
CA THR A 299 12.14 23.44 -8.74
C THR A 299 13.35 22.55 -9.03
N ARG A 300 14.55 23.07 -8.77
CA ARG A 300 15.81 22.30 -8.89
C ARG A 300 15.87 21.12 -7.91
N ASN A 301 15.43 21.32 -6.67
CA ASN A 301 15.45 20.27 -5.66
C ASN A 301 14.56 19.10 -6.08
N LEU A 302 13.36 19.38 -6.59
CA LEU A 302 12.47 18.34 -7.08
C LEU A 302 13.06 17.60 -8.29
N ALA A 303 13.78 18.29 -9.17
CA ALA A 303 14.48 17.64 -10.29
C ALA A 303 15.56 16.66 -9.78
N THR A 304 16.35 17.08 -8.78
CA THR A 304 17.36 16.22 -8.14
C THR A 304 16.71 15.01 -7.46
N ASP A 305 15.62 15.21 -6.71
CA ASP A 305 14.89 14.13 -6.05
C ASP A 305 14.32 13.11 -7.05
N ILE A 306 13.77 13.61 -8.16
CA ILE A 306 13.26 12.76 -9.25
C ILE A 306 14.40 11.98 -9.92
N GLN A 307 15.55 12.60 -10.15
CA GLN A 307 16.72 11.92 -10.70
C GLN A 307 17.19 10.80 -9.77
N GLN A 308 17.26 11.04 -8.45
CA GLN A 308 17.63 10.02 -7.47
C GLN A 308 16.63 8.87 -7.42
N ASN A 309 15.33 9.16 -7.52
CA ASN A 309 14.29 8.13 -7.57
C ASN A 309 14.33 7.33 -8.88
N LEU A 310 14.61 7.97 -10.02
CA LEU A 310 14.80 7.29 -11.30
C LEU A 310 16.03 6.37 -11.28
N ASN A 311 17.12 6.78 -10.61
CA ASN A 311 18.30 5.93 -10.40
C ASN A 311 17.97 4.62 -9.69
N LYS A 312 16.89 4.58 -8.92
CA LYS A 312 16.46 3.39 -8.18
C LYS A 312 15.57 2.46 -9.00
N ILE A 313 14.77 3.01 -9.93
CA ILE A 313 13.79 2.21 -10.68
C ILE A 313 14.20 1.87 -12.12
N CYS A 314 15.13 2.60 -12.72
CA CYS A 314 15.57 2.37 -14.09
C CYS A 314 16.89 1.58 -14.15
N ARG A 315 17.06 0.75 -15.17
CA ARG A 315 18.39 0.25 -15.55
C ARG A 315 19.24 1.39 -16.10
N GLN A 316 20.55 1.23 -16.05
CA GLN A 316 21.48 2.27 -16.50
C GLN A 316 21.25 2.70 -17.95
N GLU A 317 20.96 1.77 -18.87
CA GLU A 317 20.68 2.11 -20.28
C GLU A 317 19.42 2.97 -20.44
N ALA A 318 18.37 2.66 -19.68
CA ALA A 318 17.14 3.46 -19.69
C ALA A 318 17.38 4.84 -19.09
N LEU A 319 18.23 4.92 -18.07
CA LEU A 319 18.51 6.16 -17.36
C LEU A 319 19.30 7.16 -18.21
N GLU A 320 20.24 6.68 -19.02
CA GLU A 320 21.00 7.52 -19.97
C GLU A 320 20.11 8.19 -21.04
N ARG A 321 18.95 7.58 -21.31
CA ARG A 321 17.91 8.08 -22.22
C ARG A 321 16.92 9.03 -21.55
N ILE A 322 17.04 9.30 -20.24
CA ILE A 322 16.16 10.25 -19.53
C ILE A 322 16.98 11.50 -19.14
N GLU A 323 16.48 12.68 -19.52
CA GLU A 323 17.01 13.96 -19.06
C GLU A 323 16.05 14.56 -18.02
N VAL A 324 16.49 14.67 -16.77
CA VAL A 324 15.70 15.31 -15.70
C VAL A 324 16.26 16.71 -15.43
N ILE A 325 15.42 17.73 -15.57
CA ILE A 325 15.85 19.12 -15.43
C ILE A 325 14.69 20.04 -15.07
N ASN A 326 14.93 21.10 -14.30
CA ASN A 326 13.88 22.10 -14.07
C ASN A 326 13.68 23.00 -15.31
N LEU A 327 12.47 23.50 -15.50
CA LEU A 327 12.10 24.21 -16.74
C LEU A 327 13.02 25.40 -17.06
N ASP A 328 13.34 26.25 -16.08
CA ASP A 328 14.16 27.45 -16.32
C ASP A 328 15.57 27.10 -16.79
N ALA A 329 16.20 26.10 -16.17
CA ALA A 329 17.55 25.67 -16.55
C ALA A 329 17.55 25.08 -17.96
N TRP A 330 16.52 24.32 -18.32
CA TRP A 330 16.38 23.76 -19.66
C TRP A 330 16.25 24.87 -20.72
N VAL A 331 15.39 25.87 -20.49
CA VAL A 331 15.22 27.01 -21.40
C VAL A 331 16.53 27.78 -21.61
N VAL A 332 17.26 28.06 -20.53
CA VAL A 332 18.56 28.75 -20.61
C VAL A 332 19.56 27.95 -21.44
N ASN A 333 19.63 26.63 -21.24
CA ASN A 333 20.52 25.75 -22.00
C ASN A 333 20.13 25.69 -23.48
N PHE A 334 18.84 25.63 -23.78
CA PHE A 334 18.32 25.64 -25.14
C PHE A 334 18.68 26.93 -25.87
N LEU A 335 18.44 28.10 -25.26
CA LEU A 335 18.74 29.40 -25.86
C LEU A 335 20.23 29.58 -26.13
N LYS A 336 21.11 29.16 -25.21
CA LYS A 336 22.57 29.22 -25.41
C LYS A 336 23.03 28.39 -26.60
N LYS A 337 22.51 27.17 -26.76
CA LYS A 337 22.84 26.29 -27.90
C LYS A 337 22.34 26.87 -29.23
N SER A 338 21.12 27.40 -29.25
CA SER A 338 20.52 27.97 -30.47
C SER A 338 21.18 29.29 -30.88
N ALA A 339 21.53 30.15 -29.93
CA ALA A 339 22.22 31.42 -30.20
C ALA A 339 23.62 31.23 -30.80
N MET A 340 24.31 30.14 -30.47
CA MET A 340 25.59 29.75 -31.10
C MET A 340 25.42 29.28 -32.55
N THR A 341 24.21 28.87 -32.97
CA THR A 341 23.95 28.32 -34.31
C THR A 341 23.49 29.39 -35.30
N THR A 342 22.89 30.49 -34.83
CA THR A 342 22.44 31.64 -35.65
C THR A 342 23.51 32.72 -35.87
N GLY A 343 24.76 32.47 -35.47
CA GLY A 343 25.90 33.38 -35.59
C GLY A 343 26.87 33.09 -36.74
N CYS A 344 26.38 32.57 -37.87
CA CYS A 344 27.14 32.40 -39.12
C CYS A 344 26.40 33.01 -40.30
#